data_AF-D7PDP1-F1
#
_entry.id   AF-D7PDP1-F1
#
_cell.length_a   1.000
_cell.length_b   1.000
_cell.length_c   1.000
_cell.angle_alpha   90.00
_cell.angle_beta   90.00
_cell.angle_gamma   90.00
#
_symmetry.space_group_name_H-M   'P 1'
#
loop_
_entity.id
_entity.type
_entity.pdbx_description
1 polymer ?
#
loop_
_entity_poly.entity_id
_entity_poly.type
_entity_poly.pdbx_seq_one_letter_code
_entity_poly.pdbx_strand_id
1 'polypeptide(L)'
;PETVKFLAANNKFLDKNNAMGWLTDSERRPEHNKIAHGYSTCHFWSNFEIADMNFWRSPAYEAYFEHLDRAGGFFYERWGDAPVHSIALGLFEDVNKIHWFKDIGYRHIPFFNCPNSPKSKKCQAGKF
;
A
#
# COMPACT_ATOMS: atom_id res chain seq x y z
N PRO A 1 -4.82 -13.20 -3.48
CA PRO A 1 -4.65 -14.65 -3.23
C PRO A 1 -3.18 -15.10 -3.12
N GLU A 2 -2.31 -14.72 -4.08
CA GLU A 2 -0.88 -15.10 -4.06
C GLU A 2 -0.16 -14.64 -2.79
N THR A 3 -0.43 -13.43 -2.30
CA THR A 3 0.08 -12.95 -1.01
C THR A 3 -0.21 -13.90 0.15
N VAL A 4 -1.39 -14.51 0.20
CA VAL A 4 -1.76 -15.48 1.25
C VAL A 4 -0.94 -16.76 1.10
N LYS A 5 -0.71 -17.23 -0.13
CA LYS A 5 0.17 -18.38 -0.40
C LYS A 5 1.61 -18.09 0.03
N PHE A 6 2.11 -16.89 -0.27
CA PHE A 6 3.44 -16.44 0.17
C PHE A 6 3.56 -16.45 1.70
N LEU A 7 2.58 -15.89 2.41
CA LEU A 7 2.57 -15.85 3.88
C LEU A 7 2.49 -17.24 4.51
N ALA A 8 1.75 -18.18 3.92
CA ALA A 8 1.68 -19.55 4.42
C ALA A 8 3.07 -20.23 4.46
N ALA A 9 3.94 -19.92 3.50
CA ALA A 9 5.31 -20.42 3.45
C ALA A 9 6.34 -19.54 4.19
N ASN A 10 6.01 -18.27 4.46
CA ASN A 10 6.96 -17.27 4.95
C ASN A 10 6.43 -16.41 6.11
N ASN A 11 5.61 -16.98 7.00
CA ASN A 11 4.98 -16.27 8.10
C ASN A 11 5.96 -15.50 9.02
N LYS A 12 7.23 -15.92 9.06
CA LYS A 12 8.33 -15.25 9.78
C LYS A 12 8.57 -13.80 9.35
N PHE A 13 8.15 -13.42 8.15
CA PHE A 13 8.29 -12.05 7.65
C PHE A 13 7.15 -11.13 8.09
N LEU A 14 6.06 -11.67 8.65
CA LEU A 14 4.94 -10.87 9.11
C LEU A 14 5.36 -10.05 10.34
N ASP A 15 5.30 -8.73 10.22
CA ASP A 15 5.61 -7.85 11.34
C ASP A 15 4.53 -7.97 12.43
N LYS A 16 4.89 -7.80 13.70
CA LYS A 16 3.94 -7.90 14.81
C LYS A 16 2.99 -6.71 14.88
N ASN A 17 3.43 -5.55 14.42
CA ASN A 17 2.68 -4.31 14.34
C ASN A 17 2.36 -3.96 12.88
N ASN A 18 1.83 -4.94 12.15
CA ASN A 18 1.45 -4.82 10.75
C ASN A 18 0.08 -4.12 10.56
N ALA A 19 -0.26 -3.77 9.31
CA ALA A 19 -1.50 -3.11 8.93
C ALA A 19 -2.59 -4.09 8.43
N MET A 20 -2.64 -5.35 8.91
CA MET A 20 -3.57 -6.37 8.39
C MET A 20 -5.03 -5.88 8.37
N GLY A 21 -5.49 -5.22 9.43
CA GLY A 21 -6.85 -4.70 9.50
C GLY A 21 -7.20 -3.70 8.38
N TRP A 22 -6.23 -2.89 7.94
CA TRP A 22 -6.40 -1.98 6.81
C TRP A 22 -6.39 -2.74 5.47
N LEU A 23 -5.51 -3.74 5.34
CA LEU A 23 -5.42 -4.59 4.15
C LEU A 23 -6.68 -5.45 3.94
N THR A 24 -7.36 -5.87 5.02
CA THR A 24 -8.52 -6.77 4.94
C THR A 24 -9.85 -6.09 5.26
N ASP A 25 -9.88 -4.76 5.38
CA ASP A 25 -11.12 -4.00 5.62
C ASP A 25 -12.19 -4.39 4.59
N SER A 26 -13.39 -4.70 5.09
CA SER A 26 -14.56 -5.04 4.28
C SER A 26 -15.76 -4.14 4.59
N GLU A 27 -15.67 -3.24 5.58
CA GLU A 27 -16.81 -2.45 6.04
C GLU A 27 -17.13 -1.31 5.07
N ARG A 28 -16.11 -0.58 4.59
CA ARG A 28 -16.32 0.63 3.78
C ARG A 28 -16.77 0.33 2.35
N ARG A 29 -16.20 -0.71 1.74
CA ARG A 29 -16.45 -1.12 0.34
C ARG A 29 -16.48 -2.65 0.23
N PRO A 30 -17.50 -3.34 0.78
CA PRO A 30 -17.55 -4.80 0.86
C PRO A 30 -17.41 -5.50 -0.50
N GLU A 31 -18.01 -4.93 -1.56
CA GLU A 31 -17.89 -5.49 -2.91
C GLU A 31 -16.45 -5.48 -3.43
N HIS A 32 -15.65 -4.46 -3.10
CA HIS A 32 -14.23 -4.43 -3.50
C HIS A 32 -13.44 -5.53 -2.82
N ASN A 33 -13.67 -5.70 -1.52
CA ASN A 33 -13.07 -6.76 -0.74
C ASN A 33 -13.41 -8.14 -1.31
N LYS A 34 -14.70 -8.37 -1.59
CA LYS A 34 -15.20 -9.63 -2.14
C LYS A 34 -14.60 -9.95 -3.52
N ILE A 35 -14.59 -8.97 -4.43
CA ILE A 35 -14.01 -9.12 -5.79
C ILE A 35 -12.50 -9.37 -5.71
N ALA A 36 -11.79 -8.70 -4.81
CA ALA A 36 -10.36 -8.87 -4.60
C ALA A 36 -10.01 -10.02 -3.62
N HIS A 37 -10.96 -10.92 -3.36
CA HIS A 37 -10.77 -12.13 -2.56
C HIS A 37 -10.20 -11.87 -1.15
N GLY A 38 -10.75 -10.89 -0.43
CA GLY A 38 -10.39 -10.58 0.95
C GLY A 38 -9.49 -9.35 1.13
N TYR A 39 -8.99 -8.76 0.04
CA TYR A 39 -8.17 -7.53 0.07
C TYR A 39 -9.04 -6.28 -0.09
N SER A 40 -8.90 -5.29 0.79
CA SER A 40 -9.69 -4.05 0.78
C SER A 40 -9.52 -3.20 -0.47
N THR A 41 -8.48 -3.44 -1.28
CA THR A 41 -8.04 -2.62 -2.43
C THR A 41 -7.46 -1.26 -2.04
N CYS A 42 -7.41 -0.94 -0.74
CA CYS A 42 -6.78 0.28 -0.25
C CYS A 42 -5.26 0.24 -0.46
N HIS A 43 -4.70 1.32 -0.98
CA HIS A 43 -3.27 1.44 -1.23
C HIS A 43 -2.79 2.87 -1.01
N PHE A 44 -1.52 3.02 -0.66
CA PHE A 44 -0.80 4.29 -0.77
C PHE A 44 -0.65 4.63 -2.25
N TRP A 45 -0.88 5.89 -2.62
CA TRP A 45 -0.90 6.29 -4.02
C TRP A 45 0.51 6.65 -4.49
N SER A 46 1.23 5.64 -4.95
CA SER A 46 2.69 5.64 -5.22
C SER A 46 3.18 6.56 -6.33
N ASN A 47 2.31 7.29 -7.04
CA ASN A 47 2.77 8.42 -7.86
C ASN A 47 3.47 9.51 -7.01
N PHE A 48 3.18 9.54 -5.71
CA PHE A 48 4.01 10.22 -4.72
C PHE A 48 4.44 9.24 -3.64
N GLU A 49 5.75 9.06 -3.49
CA GLU A 49 6.34 8.22 -2.46
C GLU A 49 7.68 8.83 -1.99
N ILE A 50 7.90 8.83 -0.68
CA ILE A 50 9.23 9.04 -0.08
C ILE A 50 9.54 7.76 0.69
N ALA A 51 10.52 7.00 0.22
CA ALA A 51 10.78 5.67 0.74
C ALA A 51 12.23 5.45 1.16
N ASP A 52 12.41 4.58 2.15
CA ASP A 52 13.70 4.00 2.48
C ASP A 52 13.96 2.80 1.55
N MET A 53 14.96 2.95 0.69
CA MET A 53 15.36 1.89 -0.24
C MET A 53 15.84 0.61 0.46
N ASN A 54 16.23 0.67 1.74
CA ASN A 54 16.60 -0.53 2.49
C ASN A 54 15.39 -1.43 2.75
N PHE A 55 14.18 -0.88 2.88
CA PHE A 55 12.97 -1.70 2.96
C PHE A 55 12.73 -2.45 1.65
N TRP A 56 12.86 -1.76 0.50
CA TRP A 56 12.71 -2.37 -0.82
C TRP A 56 13.81 -3.37 -1.19
N ARG A 57 14.96 -3.30 -0.51
CA ARG A 57 16.06 -4.29 -0.63
C ARG A 57 16.06 -5.32 0.50
N SER A 58 15.03 -5.30 1.34
CA SER A 58 14.96 -6.24 2.46
C SER A 58 14.64 -7.65 1.96
N PRO A 59 15.12 -8.70 2.64
CA PRO A 59 14.82 -10.08 2.25
C PRO A 59 13.32 -10.39 2.19
N ALA A 60 12.50 -9.72 3.03
CA ALA A 60 11.05 -9.91 3.04
C ALA A 60 10.40 -9.37 1.75
N TYR A 61 10.75 -8.13 1.36
CA TYR A 61 10.21 -7.52 0.16
C TYR A 61 10.70 -8.22 -1.11
N GLU A 62 12.01 -8.49 -1.22
CA GLU A 62 12.57 -9.15 -2.42
C GLU A 62 11.95 -10.53 -2.63
N ALA A 63 11.85 -11.35 -1.57
CA ALA A 63 11.21 -12.66 -1.67
C ALA A 63 9.72 -12.56 -2.04
N TYR A 64 9.01 -11.56 -1.53
CA TYR A 64 7.61 -11.31 -1.88
C TYR A 64 7.45 -10.88 -3.33
N PHE A 65 8.27 -9.93 -3.80
CA PHE A 65 8.26 -9.47 -5.17
C PHE A 65 8.57 -10.59 -6.16
N GLU A 66 9.63 -11.38 -5.90
CA GLU A 66 9.96 -12.55 -6.71
C GLU A 66 8.82 -13.59 -6.76
N HIS A 67 8.09 -13.78 -5.66
CA HIS A 67 6.93 -14.66 -5.64
C HIS A 67 5.83 -14.15 -6.57
N LEU A 68 5.53 -12.84 -6.54
CA LEU A 68 4.55 -12.23 -7.41
C LEU A 68 4.97 -12.25 -8.89
N ASP A 69 6.26 -12.01 -9.16
CA ASP A 69 6.80 -12.05 -10.52
C ASP A 69 6.63 -13.45 -11.14
N ARG A 70 7.00 -14.50 -10.39
CA ARG A 70 6.77 -15.89 -10.81
C ARG A 70 5.29 -16.25 -10.96
N ALA A 71 4.40 -15.61 -10.21
CA ALA A 71 2.95 -15.80 -10.35
C ALA A 71 2.39 -15.15 -11.63
N GLY A 72 3.12 -14.20 -12.24
CA GLY A 72 2.82 -13.63 -13.55
C GLY A 72 1.66 -12.61 -13.58
N GLY A 73 1.07 -12.26 -12.43
CA GLY A 73 -0.09 -11.35 -12.37
C GLY A 73 0.21 -9.90 -12.79
N PHE A 74 1.49 -9.52 -12.89
CA PHE A 74 1.87 -8.26 -13.53
C PHE A 74 1.48 -8.22 -15.03
N PHE A 75 1.44 -9.37 -15.71
CA PHE A 75 1.12 -9.47 -17.13
C PHE A 75 -0.25 -10.11 -17.40
N TYR A 76 -0.59 -11.18 -16.67
CA TYR A 76 -1.85 -11.90 -16.85
C TYR A 76 -3.02 -11.23 -16.14
N GLU A 77 -2.74 -10.37 -15.17
CA GLU A 77 -3.71 -9.43 -14.59
C GLU A 77 -3.23 -7.99 -14.86
N ARG A 78 -3.42 -7.09 -13.90
CA ARG A 78 -2.93 -5.71 -13.98
C ARG A 78 -2.50 -5.20 -12.61
N TRP A 79 -1.61 -5.95 -11.96
CA TRP A 79 -1.08 -5.57 -10.65
C TRP A 79 -0.24 -4.29 -10.78
N GLY A 80 -0.75 -3.20 -10.23
CA GLY A 80 0.01 -1.96 -10.10
C GLY A 80 1.04 -2.05 -8.99
N ASP A 81 2.07 -1.22 -9.06
CA ASP A 81 3.06 -1.04 -7.99
C ASP A 81 2.40 -0.58 -6.68
N ALA A 82 1.45 0.36 -6.74
CA ALA A 82 0.76 0.89 -5.57
C ALA A 82 0.19 -0.19 -4.62
N PRO A 83 -0.69 -1.13 -5.06
CA PRO A 83 -1.15 -2.21 -4.20
C PRO A 83 -0.03 -3.17 -3.79
N VAL A 84 0.97 -3.44 -4.63
CA VAL A 84 2.10 -4.32 -4.28
C VAL A 84 2.94 -3.73 -3.14
N HIS A 85 3.33 -2.46 -3.26
CA HIS A 85 4.05 -1.70 -2.23
C HIS A 85 3.22 -1.63 -0.94
N SER A 86 1.94 -1.33 -1.06
CA SER A 86 1.04 -1.17 0.10
C SER A 86 0.83 -2.46 0.87
N ILE A 87 0.68 -3.59 0.16
CA ILE A 87 0.57 -4.90 0.80
C ILE A 87 1.90 -5.25 1.49
N ALA A 88 3.03 -5.03 0.84
CA ALA A 88 4.33 -5.34 1.44
C ALA A 88 4.59 -4.49 2.71
N LEU A 89 4.38 -3.18 2.65
CA LEU A 89 4.47 -2.30 3.82
C LEU A 89 3.48 -2.71 4.91
N GLY A 90 2.24 -2.99 4.53
CA GLY A 90 1.19 -3.38 5.46
C GLY A 90 1.37 -4.77 6.08
N LEU A 91 2.29 -5.59 5.59
CA LEU A 91 2.59 -6.92 6.13
C LEU A 91 3.96 -6.99 6.83
N PHE A 92 4.99 -6.35 6.27
CA PHE A 92 6.38 -6.60 6.61
C PHE A 92 7.08 -5.44 7.34
N GLU A 93 6.44 -4.28 7.47
CA GLU A 93 6.98 -3.13 8.20
C GLU A 93 6.13 -2.80 9.42
N ASP A 94 6.76 -2.22 10.44
CA ASP A 94 6.08 -1.61 11.58
C ASP A 94 5.28 -0.38 11.10
N VAL A 95 3.96 -0.38 11.31
CA VAL A 95 3.09 0.73 10.87
C VAL A 95 3.50 2.09 11.44
N ASN A 96 4.22 2.14 12.56
CA ASN A 96 4.71 3.39 13.13
C ASN A 96 5.82 4.05 12.30
N LYS A 97 6.46 3.31 11.39
CA LYS A 97 7.45 3.85 10.44
C LYS A 97 6.82 4.37 9.14
N ILE A 98 5.52 4.13 8.94
CA ILE A 98 4.77 4.61 7.78
C ILE A 98 4.17 5.97 8.12
N HIS A 99 4.63 7.01 7.43
CA HIS A 99 4.24 8.39 7.73
C HIS A 99 3.30 8.97 6.67
N TRP A 100 2.16 9.52 7.13
CA TRP A 100 1.32 10.36 6.27
C TRP A 100 1.75 11.83 6.36
N PHE A 101 2.41 12.30 5.30
CA PHE A 101 2.80 13.70 5.11
C PHE A 101 1.59 14.62 4.85
N LYS A 102 0.79 14.87 5.89
CA LYS A 102 -0.40 15.75 5.85
C LYS A 102 -0.06 17.18 5.42
N ASP A 103 1.16 17.61 5.67
CA ASP A 103 1.68 18.96 5.45
C ASP A 103 2.18 19.21 4.02
N ILE A 104 2.42 18.15 3.23
CA ILE A 104 2.82 18.27 1.83
C ILE A 104 1.58 18.44 0.95
N GLY A 105 1.35 19.66 0.47
CA GLY A 105 0.34 19.94 -0.55
C GLY A 105 0.66 19.22 -1.87
N TYR A 106 -0.18 18.27 -2.29
CA TYR A 106 0.05 17.45 -3.49
C TYR A 106 -1.22 17.26 -4.32
N ARG A 107 -1.04 17.14 -5.64
CA ARG A 107 -2.11 16.85 -6.59
C ARG A 107 -1.58 15.95 -7.70
N HIS A 108 -2.27 14.84 -7.90
CA HIS A 108 -2.26 14.09 -9.15
C HIS A 108 -3.72 13.88 -9.53
N ILE A 109 -4.13 14.18 -10.77
CA ILE A 109 -5.56 14.13 -11.14
C ILE A 109 -6.09 12.69 -10.91
N PRO A 110 -7.28 12.50 -10.31
CA PRO A 110 -8.25 13.51 -9.87
C PRO A 110 -8.14 13.93 -8.39
N PHE A 111 -7.23 13.35 -7.59
CA PHE A 111 -7.23 13.52 -6.14
C PHE A 111 -6.22 14.56 -5.62
N PHE A 112 -6.46 15.00 -4.38
CA PHE A 112 -5.69 16.06 -3.75
C PHE A 112 -5.37 15.73 -2.28
N ASN A 113 -4.19 16.17 -1.83
CA ASN A 113 -3.86 16.37 -0.42
C ASN A 113 -3.58 17.86 -0.22
N CYS A 114 -4.53 18.62 0.32
CA CYS A 114 -4.37 20.07 0.54
C CYS A 114 -4.45 20.41 2.04
N PRO A 115 -3.32 20.70 2.70
CA PRO A 115 -3.29 21.07 4.10
C PRO A 115 -3.92 22.43 4.34
N ASN A 116 -4.67 22.58 5.44
CA ASN A 116 -5.11 23.88 5.95
C ASN A 116 -3.93 24.59 6.62
N SER A 117 -3.05 25.19 5.82
CA SER A 117 -1.82 25.84 6.27
C SER A 117 -1.65 27.19 5.58
N PRO A 118 -1.17 28.22 6.29
CA PRO A 118 -0.80 29.50 5.66
C PRO A 118 0.25 29.36 4.54
N LYS A 119 1.01 28.26 4.53
CA LYS A 119 2.01 27.95 3.50
C LYS A 119 1.39 27.39 2.22
N SER A 120 0.19 26.83 2.29
CA SER A 120 -0.52 26.24 1.16
C SER A 120 -1.28 27.32 0.39
N LYS A 121 -0.94 27.51 -0.90
CA LYS A 121 -1.64 28.42 -1.80
C LYS A 121 -2.11 27.64 -3.03
N LYS A 122 -3.23 28.06 -3.64
CA LYS A 122 -3.79 27.50 -4.90
C LYS A 122 -4.43 26.10 -4.81
N CYS A 123 -4.79 25.62 -3.63
CA CYS A 123 -5.67 24.46 -3.44
C CYS A 123 -6.71 24.74 -2.35
N GLN A 124 -7.84 24.02 -2.39
CA GLN A 124 -8.88 24.13 -1.37
C GLN A 124 -8.60 23.10 -0.25
N ALA A 125 -8.41 23.57 0.98
CA ALA A 125 -8.10 22.69 2.10
C ALA A 125 -9.20 21.64 2.31
N GLY A 126 -8.79 20.38 2.51
CA GLY A 126 -9.70 19.25 2.75
C GLY A 126 -10.50 18.77 1.55
N LYS A 127 -10.35 19.37 0.37
CA LYS A 127 -10.93 18.83 -0.87
C LYS A 127 -10.13 17.59 -1.28
N PHE A 128 -10.83 16.46 -1.44
CA PHE A 128 -10.30 15.17 -1.91
C PHE A 128 -10.58 14.97 -3.39
#